data_AF-A0A2E5GQY7-F1
#
_entry.id   AF-A0A2E5GQY7-F1
#
_cell.length_a   1.000
_cell.length_b   1.000
_cell.length_c   1.000
_cell.angle_alpha   90.00
_cell.angle_beta   90.00
_cell.angle_gamma   90.00
#
_symmetry.space_group_name_H-M   'P 1'
#
loop_
_entity.id
_entity.type
_entity.pdbx_description
1 polymer ?
#
loop_
_entity_poly.entity_id
_entity_poly.type
_entity_poly.pdbx_seq_one_letter_code
_entity_poly.pdbx_strand_id
1 'polypeptide(L)'
;MEFESEVPEGIRRGQTLQIRVALSQEKQALLIPKGGFFQETGGNWIFKVSEDGASAYKADISLGSQNTEYYEVLSGLEPGDRVITSSYDNYEEVQELVLQD
;
A
#
# COMPACT_ATOMS: atom_id res chain seq x y z
N MET A 1 18.37 25.41 25.25
CA MET A 1 16.95 25.19 24.92
C MET A 1 16.19 26.38 25.45
N GLU A 2 15.70 27.20 24.55
CA GLU A 2 14.85 28.34 24.83
C GLU A 2 13.45 27.94 24.35
N PHE A 3 12.47 28.02 25.24
CA PHE A 3 11.08 27.72 24.90
C PHE A 3 10.41 29.07 24.62
N GLU A 4 9.65 29.17 23.53
CA GLU A 4 8.91 30.38 23.19
C GLU A 4 7.78 30.70 24.19
N SER A 5 7.40 29.70 24.99
CA SER A 5 6.38 29.76 26.04
C SER A 5 6.88 29.13 27.35
N GLU A 6 6.00 28.99 28.35
CA GLU A 6 6.35 28.37 29.63
C GLU A 6 6.92 26.96 29.43
N VAL A 7 7.89 26.60 30.28
CA VAL A 7 8.55 25.30 30.20
C VAL A 7 7.50 24.19 30.43
N PRO A 8 7.36 23.21 29.51
CA PRO A 8 6.42 22.13 29.69
C PRO A 8 6.66 21.37 31.00
N GLU A 9 5.58 21.00 31.69
CA GLU A 9 5.67 20.22 32.92
C GLU A 9 6.43 18.90 32.66
N GLY A 10 7.39 18.59 33.52
CA GLY A 10 8.18 17.36 33.44
C GLY A 10 9.50 17.47 32.67
N ILE A 11 9.85 18.62 32.08
CA ILE A 11 11.15 18.85 31.45
C ILE A 11 12.10 19.62 32.38
N ARG A 12 13.29 19.08 32.63
CA ARG A 12 14.32 19.73 33.47
C ARG A 12 15.57 20.07 32.67
N ARG A 13 16.23 21.16 33.05
CA ARG A 13 17.54 21.53 32.48
C ARG A 13 18.56 20.42 32.75
N GLY A 14 19.36 20.09 31.74
CA GLY A 14 20.37 19.03 31.81
C GLY A 14 19.82 17.61 31.59
N GLN A 15 18.52 17.46 31.35
CA GLN A 15 17.92 16.17 30.97
C GLN A 15 18.17 15.86 29.49
N THR A 16 18.56 14.63 29.19
CA THR A 16 18.56 14.11 27.82
C THR A 16 17.11 13.78 27.42
N LEU A 17 16.63 14.39 26.33
CA LEU A 17 15.30 14.14 25.78
C LEU A 17 15.41 13.36 24.48
N GLN A 18 14.58 12.32 24.33
CA GLN A 18 14.42 11.62 23.06
C GLN A 18 13.23 12.20 22.31
N ILE A 19 13.50 12.95 21.24
CA ILE A 19 12.47 13.57 20.40
C ILE A 19 12.28 12.71 19.16
N ARG A 20 11.03 12.36 18.86
CA ARG A 20 10.65 11.74 17.58
C ARG A 20 9.95 12.80 16.73
N VAL A 21 10.56 13.19 15.63
CA VAL A 21 9.95 14.07 14.64
C VAL A 21 9.33 13.19 13.55
N ALA A 22 8.00 13.21 13.44
CA ALA A 22 7.30 12.59 12.32
C ALA A 22 7.13 13.64 11.22
N LEU A 23 7.86 13.45 10.11
CA LEU A 23 7.78 14.33 8.92
C LEU A 23 6.76 13.82 7.88
N SER A 24 6.05 12.73 8.19
CA SER A 24 5.00 12.17 7.34
C SER A 24 3.72 12.97 7.49
N GLN A 25 3.26 13.60 6.41
CA GLN A 25 1.91 14.14 6.33
C GLN A 25 0.92 12.98 6.18
N GLU A 26 -0.27 13.09 6.80
CA GLU A 26 -1.37 12.16 6.53
C GLU A 26 -1.75 12.31 5.04
N LYS A 27 -1.44 11.28 4.25
CA LYS A 27 -1.76 11.24 2.82
C LYS A 27 -2.87 10.23 2.58
N GLN A 28 -3.92 10.64 1.88
CA GLN A 28 -4.90 9.70 1.36
C GLN A 28 -4.27 8.91 0.22
N ALA A 29 -4.32 7.59 0.32
CA ALA A 29 -3.76 6.69 -0.67
C ALA A 29 -4.67 5.46 -0.87
N LEU A 30 -4.68 4.93 -2.09
CA LEU A 30 -5.27 3.63 -2.36
C LEU A 30 -4.31 2.54 -1.89
N LEU A 31 -4.81 1.58 -1.13
CA LEU A 31 -4.01 0.54 -0.51
C LEU A 31 -4.42 -0.83 -1.02
N ILE A 32 -3.44 -1.69 -1.29
CA ILE A 32 -3.66 -3.10 -1.63
C ILE A 32 -2.98 -3.98 -0.60
N PRO A 33 -3.66 -5.02 -0.07
CA PRO A 33 -3.05 -5.98 0.82
C PRO A 33 -1.82 -6.63 0.18
N LYS A 34 -0.76 -6.82 0.97
CA LYS A 34 0.35 -7.67 0.54
C LYS A 34 -0.15 -9.07 0.26
N GLY A 35 0.43 -9.69 -0.75
CA GLY A 35 0.06 -11.03 -1.15
C GLY A 35 1.07 -11.63 -2.11
N GLY A 36 0.76 -12.84 -2.58
CA GLY A 36 1.65 -13.64 -3.42
C GLY A 36 2.05 -12.91 -4.69
N PHE A 37 1.08 -12.22 -5.34
CA PHE A 37 1.25 -11.55 -6.63
C PHE A 37 2.56 -10.75 -6.79
N PHE A 38 3.02 -10.10 -5.71
CA PHE A 38 4.21 -9.26 -5.77
C PHE A 38 5.49 -10.06 -6.06
N GLN A 39 5.57 -11.30 -5.59
CA GLN A 39 6.75 -12.15 -5.81
C GLN A 39 6.90 -12.52 -7.29
N GLU A 40 5.79 -12.72 -8.00
CA GLU A 40 5.80 -13.11 -9.41
C GLU A 40 5.84 -11.88 -10.34
N THR A 41 5.09 -10.81 -10.04
CA THR A 41 5.01 -9.63 -10.94
C THR A 41 6.03 -8.55 -10.62
N GLY A 42 6.70 -8.62 -9.47
CA GLY A 42 7.53 -7.55 -8.94
C GLY A 42 6.74 -6.26 -8.62
N GLY A 43 5.40 -6.34 -8.58
CA GLY A 43 4.53 -5.18 -8.38
C GLY A 43 4.28 -4.33 -9.62
N ASN A 44 4.56 -4.84 -10.82
CA ASN A 44 4.34 -4.11 -12.08
C ASN A 44 2.90 -4.23 -12.61
N TRP A 45 2.21 -5.33 -12.29
CA TRP A 45 0.85 -5.58 -12.73
C TRP A 45 0.09 -6.44 -11.72
N ILE A 46 -1.24 -6.39 -11.79
CA ILE A 46 -2.16 -7.15 -10.94
C ILE A 46 -3.39 -7.58 -11.75
N PHE A 47 -4.04 -8.68 -11.37
CA PHE A 47 -5.32 -9.04 -11.96
C PHE A 47 -6.44 -8.20 -11.33
N LYS A 48 -7.04 -7.33 -12.14
CA LYS A 48 -8.25 -6.57 -11.81
C LYS A 48 -9.47 -7.35 -12.25
N VAL A 49 -10.41 -7.55 -11.33
CA VAL A 49 -11.67 -8.22 -11.59
C VAL A 49 -12.62 -7.26 -12.29
N SER A 50 -13.31 -7.74 -13.32
CA SER A 50 -14.34 -7.02 -14.05
C SER A 50 -15.50 -6.59 -13.13
N GLU A 51 -16.25 -5.57 -13.55
CA GLU A 51 -17.37 -5.05 -12.77
C GLU A 51 -18.44 -6.12 -12.52
N ASP A 52 -18.68 -7.01 -13.51
CA ASP A 52 -19.60 -8.13 -13.39
C ASP A 52 -19.09 -9.27 -12.49
N GLY A 53 -17.81 -9.27 -12.13
CA GLY A 53 -17.18 -10.31 -11.31
C GLY A 53 -16.88 -11.61 -12.05
N ALA A 54 -17.16 -11.69 -13.36
CA ALA A 54 -17.04 -12.92 -14.13
C ALA A 54 -15.63 -13.17 -14.65
N SER A 55 -14.81 -12.12 -14.80
CA SER A 55 -13.44 -12.26 -15.26
C SER A 55 -12.46 -11.38 -14.50
N ALA A 56 -11.17 -11.66 -14.65
CA ALA A 56 -10.10 -10.81 -14.18
C ALA A 56 -9.03 -10.65 -15.26
N TYR A 57 -8.58 -9.43 -15.48
CA TYR A 57 -7.63 -9.09 -16.53
C TYR A 57 -6.37 -8.45 -15.93
N LYS A 58 -5.24 -8.63 -16.61
CA LYS A 58 -3.98 -7.97 -16.22
C LYS A 58 -4.11 -6.46 -16.37
N ALA A 59 -3.85 -5.75 -15.29
CA ALA A 59 -3.77 -4.30 -15.24
C ALA A 59 -2.39 -3.88 -14.74
N ASP A 60 -1.70 -3.04 -15.51
CA ASP A 60 -0.44 -2.43 -15.08
C ASP A 60 -0.69 -1.50 -13.90
N ILE A 61 0.15 -1.60 -12.87
CA ILE A 61 0.07 -0.79 -11.66
C ILE A 61 1.44 -0.24 -11.30
N SER A 62 1.44 0.87 -10.58
CA SER A 62 2.64 1.37 -9.93
C SER A 62 2.44 1.40 -8.43
N LEU A 63 3.32 0.74 -7.70
CA LEU A 63 3.30 0.70 -6.24
C LEU A 63 4.29 1.71 -5.64
N GLY A 64 3.91 2.30 -4.51
CA GLY A 64 4.66 3.30 -3.78
C GLY A 64 5.19 2.77 -2.45
N SER A 65 5.00 3.57 -1.40
CA SER A 65 5.39 3.18 -0.05
C SER A 65 4.64 1.93 0.41
N GLN A 66 5.24 1.17 1.33
CA GLN A 66 4.63 -0.04 1.87
C GLN A 66 4.78 -0.07 3.38
N ASN A 67 3.81 -0.67 4.05
CA ASN A 67 3.93 -1.04 5.46
C ASN A 67 3.96 -2.57 5.57
N THR A 68 3.73 -3.14 6.75
CA THR A 68 3.77 -4.60 6.94
C THR A 68 2.63 -5.33 6.23
N GLU A 69 1.50 -4.66 6.01
CA GLU A 69 0.25 -5.29 5.55
C GLU A 69 -0.20 -4.82 4.16
N TYR A 70 0.25 -3.65 3.69
CA TYR A 70 -0.26 -3.00 2.49
C TYR A 70 0.86 -2.38 1.63
N TYR A 71 0.58 -2.30 0.33
CA TYR A 71 1.25 -1.45 -0.64
C TYR A 71 0.38 -0.23 -0.96
N GLU A 72 1.01 0.93 -1.09
CA GLU A 72 0.41 2.13 -1.69
C GLU A 72 0.33 1.95 -3.21
N VAL A 73 -0.83 2.26 -3.80
CA VAL A 73 -1.00 2.32 -5.25
C VAL A 73 -0.86 3.77 -5.71
N LEU A 74 0.05 4.00 -6.64
CA LEU A 74 0.29 5.29 -7.28
C LEU A 74 -0.53 5.46 -8.57
N SER A 75 -0.74 4.38 -9.32
CA SER A 75 -1.53 4.38 -10.56
C SER A 75 -1.99 2.98 -10.95
N GLY A 76 -2.96 2.92 -11.88
CA GLY A 76 -3.45 1.68 -12.50
C GLY A 76 -4.75 1.13 -11.89
N LEU A 77 -5.17 1.65 -10.74
CA LEU A 77 -6.40 1.24 -10.06
C LEU A 77 -7.14 2.42 -9.45
N GLU A 78 -8.43 2.23 -9.28
CA GLU A 78 -9.36 3.19 -8.71
C GLU A 78 -9.98 2.65 -7.41
N PRO A 79 -10.42 3.53 -6.51
CA PRO A 79 -11.16 3.12 -5.31
C PRO A 79 -12.40 2.31 -5.70
N GLY A 80 -12.54 1.11 -5.12
CA GLY A 80 -13.64 0.19 -5.42
C GLY A 80 -13.28 -0.95 -6.36
N ASP A 81 -12.12 -0.88 -7.02
CA ASP A 81 -11.62 -1.98 -7.84
C ASP A 81 -11.38 -3.23 -7.00
N ARG A 82 -11.84 -4.37 -7.54
CA ARG A 82 -11.57 -5.69 -6.98
C ARG A 82 -10.33 -6.26 -7.66
N VAL A 83 -9.42 -6.79 -6.86
CA VAL A 83 -8.16 -7.35 -7.35
C VAL A 83 -7.85 -8.69 -6.70
N ILE A 84 -7.09 -9.51 -7.40
CA ILE A 84 -6.58 -10.78 -6.88
C ILE A 84 -5.19 -10.52 -6.29
N THR A 85 -4.98 -10.84 -5.02
CA THR A 85 -3.68 -10.66 -4.34
C THR A 85 -3.00 -11.98 -3.98
N SER A 86 -3.65 -13.12 -4.24
CA SER A 86 -3.04 -14.44 -4.09
C SER A 86 -1.86 -14.65 -5.05
N SER A 87 -1.11 -15.74 -4.87
CA SER A 87 0.03 -16.07 -5.74
C SER A 87 -0.40 -16.29 -7.19
N TYR A 88 0.48 -15.91 -8.12
CA TYR A 88 0.29 -16.03 -9.56
C TYR A 88 1.08 -17.18 -10.20
N ASP A 89 1.57 -18.15 -9.41
CA ASP A 89 2.48 -19.22 -9.86
C ASP A 89 1.99 -19.95 -11.13
N ASN A 90 0.68 -20.05 -11.34
CA ASN A 90 0.08 -20.74 -12.48
C ASN A 90 -0.47 -19.81 -13.58
N TYR A 91 -0.28 -18.49 -13.45
CA TYR A 91 -0.97 -17.47 -14.25
C TYR A 91 -0.03 -16.49 -14.95
N GLU A 92 1.29 -16.72 -14.90
CA GLU A 92 2.29 -15.82 -15.48
C GLU A 92 2.04 -15.53 -16.98
N GLU A 93 1.65 -16.52 -17.78
CA GLU A 93 1.36 -16.36 -19.21
C GLU A 93 -0.12 -16.01 -19.51
N VAL A 94 -1.00 -16.05 -18.51
CA VAL A 94 -2.44 -15.87 -18.69
C VAL A 94 -2.81 -14.40 -18.68
N GLN A 95 -3.56 -13.92 -19.69
CA GLN A 95 -3.96 -12.51 -19.77
C GLN A 95 -5.34 -12.24 -19.15
N GLU A 96 -6.21 -13.25 -19.13
CA GLU A 96 -7.58 -13.17 -18.63
C GLU A 96 -7.94 -14.47 -17.87
N LEU A 97 -8.55 -14.31 -16.69
CA LEU A 97 -9.06 -15.38 -15.86
C LEU A 97 -10.58 -15.33 -15.87
N VAL A 98 -11.24 -16.47 -16.04
CA VAL A 98 -12.70 -16.59 -15.82
C VAL A 98 -12.91 -17.09 -14.40
N LEU A 99 -13.70 -16.35 -13.63
CA LEU A 99 -14.04 -16.69 -12.24
C LEU A 99 -15.35 -17.50 -12.25
N GLN A 100 -15.34 -18.65 -11.60
CA GLN A 100 -16.55 -19.46 -11.36
C GLN A 100 -16.84 -19.48 -9.86
N ASP A 101 -18.11 -19.28 -9.50
CA ASP A 101 -18.62 -19.31 -8.12
C ASP A 101 -18.47 -20.70 -7.46
#